data_AF-A0A2H0CQF0-F1
#
_entry.id   AF-A0A2H0CQF0-F1
#
_cell.length_a   1.000
_cell.length_b   1.000
_cell.length_c   1.000
_cell.angle_alpha   90.00
_cell.angle_beta   90.00
_cell.angle_gamma   90.00
#
_symmetry.space_group_name_H-M   'P 1'
#
loop_
_entity.id
_entity.type
_entity.pdbx_description
1 polymer ?
#
loop_
_entity_poly.entity_id
_entity_poly.type
_entity_poly.pdbx_seq_one_letter_code
_entity_poly.pdbx_strand_id
1 'polypeptide(L)'
;MPKISVRTRDQKVYEKLVEAYEKTVIIQKQKRLTYGRWDFVVFGPTDKNETVLLEGYAEQAVIKRVPIYIASLAQPGLTNVNGIPIEEFIEEDIPEKYKGLEIIHVDPLRPLTIKKRNTLPGTGRASDQICKDYENENIAIIHSPHESDWMIAVMKYLSECDRAFPDTVQETFSRNFSPHGGFLTLERPSSSQLN
;
A
#
# COMPACT_ATOMS: atom_id res chain seq x y z
N MET A 1 -3.70 8.23 -6.82
CA MET A 1 -3.40 7.69 -5.47
C MET A 1 -3.25 6.20 -5.63
N PRO A 2 -2.12 5.58 -5.25
CA PRO A 2 -2.05 4.12 -5.18
C PRO A 2 -2.97 3.70 -4.05
N LYS A 3 -3.92 2.85 -4.40
CA LYS A 3 -5.02 2.50 -3.54
C LYS A 3 -4.89 1.05 -3.18
N ILE A 4 -4.39 0.86 -1.97
CA ILE A 4 -4.58 -0.35 -1.19
C ILE A 4 -6.06 -0.68 -1.23
N SER A 5 -6.41 -1.67 -2.03
CA SER A 5 -7.78 -2.13 -2.23
C SER A 5 -7.89 -3.48 -1.55
N VAL A 6 -8.31 -3.48 -0.28
CA VAL A 6 -8.54 -4.71 0.46
C VAL A 6 -10.02 -5.08 0.35
N ARG A 7 -10.30 -6.28 -0.17
CA ARG A 7 -11.64 -6.88 -0.15
C ARG A 7 -11.68 -7.96 0.93
N THR A 8 -12.59 -7.84 1.87
CA THR A 8 -12.91 -8.88 2.85
C THR A 8 -14.42 -9.10 2.90
N ARG A 9 -14.83 -10.35 3.11
CA ARG A 9 -16.24 -10.70 3.35
C ARG A 9 -16.65 -10.49 4.80
N ASP A 10 -15.69 -10.24 5.70
CA ASP A 10 -15.90 -10.03 7.13
C ASP A 10 -15.77 -8.54 7.48
N GLN A 11 -16.90 -7.94 7.87
CA GLN A 11 -17.01 -6.54 8.29
C GLN A 11 -16.09 -6.19 9.48
N LYS A 12 -15.90 -7.12 10.42
CA LYS A 12 -15.05 -6.86 11.59
C LYS A 12 -13.58 -6.80 11.21
N VAL A 13 -13.17 -7.65 10.27
CA VAL A 13 -11.80 -7.60 9.72
C VAL A 13 -11.58 -6.28 8.99
N TYR A 14 -12.58 -5.84 8.21
CA TYR A 14 -12.52 -4.56 7.53
C TYR A 14 -12.33 -3.38 8.50
N GLU A 15 -13.15 -3.31 9.55
CA GLU A 15 -13.05 -2.25 10.56
C GLU A 15 -11.68 -2.24 11.25
N LYS A 16 -11.14 -3.41 11.60
CA LYS A 16 -9.79 -3.52 12.16
C LYS A 16 -8.71 -3.03 11.22
N LEU A 17 -8.81 -3.33 9.92
CA LEU A 17 -7.85 -2.85 8.92
C LEU A 17 -7.89 -1.32 8.78
N VAL A 18 -9.09 -0.74 8.76
CA VAL A 18 -9.27 0.72 8.71
C VAL A 18 -8.70 1.36 9.98
N GLU A 19 -9.04 0.83 11.15
CA GLU A 19 -8.52 1.31 12.44
C GLU A 19 -6.99 1.24 12.48
N ALA A 20 -6.41 0.11 12.05
CA ALA A 20 -4.96 -0.07 11.95
C ALA A 20 -4.31 0.98 11.04
N TYR A 21 -4.90 1.22 9.88
CA TYR A 21 -4.43 2.21 8.91
C TYR A 21 -4.51 3.63 9.48
N GLU A 22 -5.64 4.02 10.06
CA GLU A 22 -5.84 5.36 10.62
C GLU A 22 -4.90 5.63 11.81
N LYS A 23 -4.79 4.67 12.73
CA LYS A 23 -3.96 4.78 13.94
C LYS A 23 -2.46 4.59 13.72
N THR A 24 -2.05 4.12 12.54
CA THR A 24 -0.62 4.06 12.19
C THR A 24 -0.02 5.47 12.14
N VAL A 25 1.13 5.67 12.76
CA VAL A 25 1.88 6.92 12.73
C VAL A 25 3.21 6.72 12.01
N ILE A 26 3.45 7.47 10.95
CA ILE A 26 4.76 7.52 10.27
C ILE A 26 5.56 8.63 10.93
N ILE A 27 6.54 8.24 11.74
CA ILE A 27 7.38 9.17 12.53
C ILE A 27 8.44 9.79 11.63
N GLN A 28 9.08 8.97 10.79
CA GLN A 28 10.11 9.39 9.86
C GLN A 28 9.88 8.68 8.52
N LYS A 29 10.08 9.42 7.42
CA LYS A 29 10.20 8.84 6.07
C LYS A 29 11.68 8.74 5.69
N GLN A 30 12.01 7.83 4.80
CA GLN A 30 13.35 7.82 4.19
C GLN A 30 13.66 9.17 3.57
N LYS A 31 14.83 9.71 3.92
CA LYS A 31 15.30 11.05 3.50
C LYS A 31 15.79 11.03 2.04
N ARG A 32 16.30 9.89 1.59
CA ARG A 32 16.80 9.65 0.24
C ARG A 32 16.17 8.38 -0.31
N LEU A 33 15.63 8.45 -1.51
CA LEU A 33 15.10 7.27 -2.19
C LEU A 33 16.26 6.45 -2.76
N THR A 34 16.29 5.17 -2.38
CA THR A 34 17.03 4.16 -3.13
C THR A 34 16.13 3.71 -4.27
N TYR A 35 16.66 3.64 -5.50
CA TYR A 35 15.84 3.30 -6.67
C TYR A 35 15.10 1.97 -6.46
N GLY A 36 13.77 2.01 -6.53
CA GLY A 36 12.90 0.85 -6.39
C GLY A 36 12.91 0.20 -5.00
N ARG A 37 13.45 0.85 -3.95
CA ARG A 37 13.58 0.23 -2.63
C ARG A 37 13.19 1.18 -1.51
N TRP A 38 12.32 0.69 -0.63
CA TRP A 38 11.83 1.39 0.54
C TRP A 38 12.17 0.63 1.82
N ASP A 39 13.18 1.10 2.56
CA ASP A 39 13.58 0.49 3.83
C ASP A 39 12.75 1.07 4.97
N PHE A 40 12.31 0.19 5.87
CA PHE A 40 11.46 0.56 6.99
C PHE A 40 11.84 -0.17 8.27
N VAL A 41 11.53 0.49 9.37
CA VAL A 41 11.41 -0.05 10.70
C VAL A 41 9.98 0.20 11.14
N VAL A 42 9.28 -0.88 11.47
CA VAL A 42 7.92 -0.82 12.02
C VAL A 42 7.90 -1.44 13.40
N PHE A 43 7.28 -0.76 14.35
CA PHE A 43 7.15 -1.26 15.70
C PHE A 43 5.77 -1.01 16.27
N GLY A 44 5.33 -1.94 17.12
CA GLY A 44 4.03 -1.86 17.76
C GLY A 44 4.00 -2.65 19.07
N PRO A 45 3.09 -2.29 19.99
CA PRO A 45 2.92 -3.01 21.22
C PRO A 45 2.31 -4.40 20.99
N THR A 46 2.55 -5.28 21.95
CA THR A 46 1.90 -6.58 22.11
C THR A 46 0.93 -6.54 23.30
N ASP A 47 0.06 -7.54 23.40
CA ASP A 47 -0.80 -7.74 24.57
C ASP A 47 -0.02 -8.00 25.89
N LYS A 48 1.28 -8.28 25.82
CA LYS A 48 2.12 -8.66 26.97
C LYS A 48 3.02 -7.53 27.48
N ASN A 49 2.70 -6.27 27.16
CA ASN A 49 3.50 -5.10 27.50
C ASN A 49 4.94 -5.17 26.95
N GLU A 50 5.09 -5.82 25.80
CA GLU A 50 6.32 -5.85 25.00
C GLU A 50 6.10 -5.03 23.72
N THR A 51 7.17 -4.55 23.12
CA THR A 51 7.16 -3.92 21.79
C THR A 51 7.90 -4.82 20.81
N VAL A 52 7.24 -5.18 19.72
CA VAL A 52 7.89 -5.87 18.60
C VAL A 52 8.42 -4.84 17.63
N LEU A 53 9.67 -5.01 17.22
CA LEU A 53 10.38 -4.20 16.24
C LEU A 53 10.71 -5.06 15.02
N LEU A 54 10.28 -4.65 13.85
CA LEU A 54 10.57 -5.30 12.57
C LEU A 54 11.34 -4.34 11.68
N GLU A 55 12.52 -4.77 11.25
CA GLU A 55 13.32 -4.07 10.25
C GLU A 55 13.20 -4.83 8.93
N GLY A 56 12.88 -4.11 7.85
CA GLY A 56 12.57 -4.69 6.57
C GLY A 56 12.66 -3.71 5.41
N TYR A 57 12.25 -4.17 4.24
CA TYR A 57 12.17 -3.34 3.05
C TYR A 57 11.10 -3.84 2.09
N ALA A 58 10.56 -2.91 1.31
CA ALA A 58 9.79 -3.19 0.10
C ALA A 58 10.68 -2.94 -1.12
N GLU A 59 10.71 -3.85 -2.09
CA GLU A 59 11.50 -3.68 -3.30
C GLU A 59 10.63 -3.90 -4.53
N GLN A 60 10.74 -3.01 -5.52
CA GLN A 60 10.02 -3.11 -6.77
C GLN A 60 10.53 -4.32 -7.57
N ALA A 61 9.63 -5.24 -7.86
CA ALA A 61 9.94 -6.41 -8.67
C ALA A 61 10.27 -5.98 -10.11
N VAL A 62 11.29 -6.62 -10.69
CA VAL A 62 11.76 -6.34 -12.04
C VAL A 62 11.98 -7.63 -12.83
N ILE A 63 11.73 -7.59 -14.14
CA ILE A 63 12.23 -8.60 -15.09
C ILE A 63 13.35 -7.96 -15.89
N LYS A 64 14.57 -8.52 -15.76
CA LYS A 64 15.82 -7.90 -16.22
C LYS A 64 16.06 -6.52 -15.58
N ARG A 65 15.47 -5.46 -16.14
CA ARG A 65 15.58 -4.06 -15.68
C ARG A 65 14.26 -3.29 -15.82
N VAL A 66 13.17 -4.01 -16.13
CA VAL A 66 11.86 -3.41 -16.36
C VAL A 66 10.98 -3.66 -15.13
N PRO A 67 10.38 -2.61 -14.53
CA PRO A 67 9.47 -2.76 -13.40
C PRO A 67 8.23 -3.58 -13.76
N ILE A 68 7.81 -4.43 -12.82
CA ILE A 68 6.58 -5.21 -12.93
C ILE A 68 5.43 -4.41 -12.32
N TYR A 69 4.35 -4.27 -13.08
CA TYR A 69 3.09 -3.69 -12.62
C TYR A 69 1.97 -4.72 -12.69
N ILE A 70 0.99 -4.56 -11.80
CA ILE A 70 -0.28 -5.28 -11.85
C ILE A 70 -1.33 -4.27 -12.32
N ALA A 71 -2.03 -4.62 -13.40
CA ALA A 71 -3.16 -3.85 -13.92
C ALA A 71 -4.47 -4.57 -13.60
N SER A 72 -5.44 -3.83 -13.07
CA SER A 72 -6.80 -4.33 -12.80
C SER A 72 -7.74 -3.91 -13.91
N LEU A 73 -8.48 -4.88 -14.47
CA LEU A 73 -9.49 -4.67 -15.50
C LEU A 73 -10.91 -4.78 -14.91
N ALA A 74 -11.82 -3.93 -15.39
CA ALA A 74 -13.23 -4.00 -15.07
C ALA A 74 -14.10 -3.75 -16.32
N GLN A 75 -15.36 -4.19 -16.29
CA GLN A 75 -16.34 -3.84 -17.31
C GLN A 75 -16.95 -2.46 -16.98
N PRO A 76 -17.07 -1.57 -17.99
CA PRO A 76 -17.72 -0.27 -17.83
C PRO A 76 -19.12 -0.42 -17.22
N GLY A 77 -19.46 0.41 -16.23
CA GLY A 77 -20.78 0.42 -15.58
C GLY A 77 -21.06 -0.72 -14.60
N LEU A 78 -20.20 -1.74 -14.50
CA LEU A 78 -20.28 -2.78 -13.46
C LEU A 78 -19.63 -2.32 -12.14
N THR A 79 -18.64 -1.43 -12.24
CA THR A 79 -17.99 -0.74 -11.13
C THR A 79 -18.28 0.76 -11.23
N ASN A 80 -18.51 1.45 -10.11
CA ASN A 80 -18.72 2.91 -10.05
C ASN A 80 -17.42 3.72 -10.32
N VAL A 81 -16.57 3.21 -11.19
CA VAL A 81 -15.23 3.74 -11.48
C VAL A 81 -15.08 3.67 -12.99
N ASN A 82 -15.01 4.84 -13.64
CA ASN A 82 -14.62 4.94 -15.03
C ASN A 82 -13.13 4.64 -15.12
N GLY A 83 -12.67 3.77 -16.02
CA GLY A 83 -11.26 3.51 -16.28
C GLY A 83 -10.82 3.93 -17.69
N ILE A 84 -9.60 3.58 -18.07
CA ILE A 84 -9.07 3.83 -19.42
C ILE A 84 -9.39 2.59 -20.28
N PRO A 85 -10.04 2.75 -21.44
CA PRO A 85 -10.27 1.63 -22.36
C PRO A 85 -8.96 0.91 -22.69
N ILE A 86 -8.98 -0.43 -22.70
CA ILE A 86 -7.78 -1.22 -23.01
C ILE A 86 -7.21 -0.89 -24.39
N GLU A 87 -8.05 -0.43 -25.32
CA GLU A 87 -7.73 0.04 -26.66
C GLU A 87 -6.84 1.30 -26.67
N GLU A 88 -6.88 2.12 -25.62
CA GLU A 88 -6.00 3.28 -25.49
C GLU A 88 -4.66 2.93 -24.84
N PHE A 89 -4.61 1.79 -24.13
CA PHE A 89 -3.43 1.36 -23.38
C PHE A 89 -2.54 0.38 -24.18
N ILE A 90 -3.13 -0.42 -25.05
CA ILE A 90 -2.44 -1.38 -25.89
C ILE A 90 -2.58 -0.94 -27.35
N GLU A 91 -1.47 -0.58 -27.97
CA GLU A 91 -1.47 -0.01 -29.33
C GLU A 91 -1.91 -1.03 -30.41
N GLU A 92 -1.65 -2.34 -30.25
CA GLU A 92 -2.04 -3.38 -31.22
C GLU A 92 -2.30 -4.77 -30.58
N ASP A 93 -3.14 -5.60 -31.23
CA ASP A 93 -3.47 -7.01 -30.90
C ASP A 93 -4.23 -7.26 -29.57
N ILE A 94 -5.39 -6.63 -29.42
CA ILE A 94 -6.30 -6.88 -28.27
C ILE A 94 -7.25 -8.03 -28.61
N PRO A 95 -7.22 -9.15 -27.86
CA PRO A 95 -8.15 -10.26 -28.06
C PRO A 95 -9.61 -9.82 -27.89
N GLU A 96 -10.52 -10.31 -28.75
CA GLU A 96 -11.95 -9.91 -28.77
C GLU A 96 -12.63 -10.00 -27.40
N LYS A 97 -12.28 -11.02 -26.60
CA LYS A 97 -12.79 -11.23 -25.23
C LYS A 97 -12.46 -10.12 -24.24
N TYR A 98 -11.49 -9.26 -24.55
CA TYR A 98 -11.04 -8.17 -23.70
C TYR A 98 -11.45 -6.79 -24.24
N LYS A 99 -12.07 -6.72 -25.43
CA LYS A 99 -12.56 -5.45 -25.98
C LYS A 99 -13.62 -4.82 -25.08
N GLY A 100 -13.56 -3.51 -24.94
CA GLY A 100 -14.45 -2.73 -24.07
C GLY A 100 -14.20 -2.91 -22.57
N LEU A 101 -13.12 -3.60 -22.17
CA LEU A 101 -12.67 -3.56 -20.78
C LEU A 101 -11.91 -2.27 -20.49
N GLU A 102 -12.06 -1.77 -19.27
CA GLU A 102 -11.35 -0.60 -18.78
C GLU A 102 -10.31 -1.00 -17.75
N ILE A 103 -9.09 -0.45 -17.88
CA ILE A 103 -8.06 -0.52 -16.85
C ILE A 103 -8.40 0.53 -15.81
N ILE A 104 -8.59 0.10 -14.56
CA ILE A 104 -9.01 0.97 -13.44
C ILE A 104 -7.88 1.26 -12.44
N HIS A 105 -6.78 0.51 -12.51
CA HIS A 105 -5.67 0.63 -11.58
C HIS A 105 -4.40 0.00 -12.13
N VAL A 106 -3.25 0.66 -11.93
CA VAL A 106 -1.93 0.14 -12.27
C VAL A 106 -1.01 0.39 -11.07
N ASP A 107 -0.51 -0.69 -10.47
CA ASP A 107 0.31 -0.62 -9.26
C ASP A 107 1.61 -1.41 -9.42
N PRO A 108 2.76 -0.86 -8.98
CA PRO A 108 4.03 -1.57 -9.01
C PRO A 108 4.03 -2.73 -8.01
N LEU A 109 4.49 -3.89 -8.44
CA LEU A 109 4.63 -5.05 -7.56
C LEU A 109 5.81 -4.82 -6.60
N ARG A 110 5.53 -4.71 -5.30
CA ARG A 110 6.55 -4.47 -4.26
C ARG A 110 6.45 -5.47 -3.11
N PRO A 111 7.06 -6.66 -3.22
CA PRO A 111 7.09 -7.61 -2.12
C PRO A 111 7.75 -7.03 -0.86
N LEU A 112 7.19 -7.35 0.31
CA LEU A 112 7.74 -6.95 1.61
C LEU A 112 8.68 -8.05 2.13
N THR A 113 9.86 -7.66 2.60
CA THR A 113 10.85 -8.57 3.21
C THR A 113 11.20 -8.08 4.61
N ILE A 114 11.07 -8.95 5.61
CA ILE A 114 11.56 -8.69 6.97
C ILE A 114 12.97 -9.26 7.12
N LYS A 115 13.93 -8.42 7.49
CA LYS A 115 15.31 -8.81 7.75
C LYS A 115 15.53 -9.23 9.20
N LYS A 116 14.92 -8.48 10.13
CA LYS A 116 15.17 -8.64 11.56
C LYS A 116 13.88 -8.44 12.34
N ARG A 117 13.69 -9.26 13.37
CA ARG A 117 12.62 -9.14 14.36
C ARG A 117 13.23 -9.13 15.75
N ASN A 118 12.95 -8.10 16.53
CA ASN A 118 13.34 -8.00 17.94
C ASN A 118 12.09 -7.80 18.80
N THR A 119 12.16 -8.24 20.05
CA THR A 119 11.15 -7.96 21.08
C THR A 119 11.82 -7.19 22.21
N LEU A 120 11.25 -6.04 22.55
CA LEU A 120 11.75 -5.15 23.59
C LEU A 120 10.77 -5.12 24.78
N PRO A 121 11.26 -5.14 26.02
CA PRO A 121 10.39 -5.03 27.19
C PRO A 121 9.90 -3.59 27.37
N GLY A 122 8.59 -3.43 27.61
CA GLY A 122 7.95 -2.14 27.89
C GLY A 122 7.59 -1.33 26.65
N THR A 123 6.39 -0.74 26.65
CA THR A 123 5.82 -0.03 25.49
C THR A 123 6.35 1.39 25.31
N GLY A 124 6.31 2.22 26.36
CA GLY A 124 6.67 3.65 26.27
C GLY A 124 8.16 3.94 26.08
N ARG A 125 9.04 3.32 26.88
CA ARG A 125 10.51 3.55 26.78
C ARG A 125 11.11 2.96 25.52
N ALA A 126 10.52 1.91 24.96
CA ALA A 126 11.00 1.29 23.73
C ALA A 126 10.81 2.22 22.52
N SER A 127 9.69 2.95 22.44
CA SER A 127 9.43 3.86 21.32
C SER A 127 10.49 4.96 21.21
N ASP A 128 10.79 5.65 22.31
CA ASP A 128 11.80 6.73 22.31
C ASP A 128 13.19 6.21 21.96
N GLN A 129 13.53 5.01 22.43
CA GLN A 129 14.81 4.38 22.11
C GLN A 129 14.88 4.01 20.62
N ILE A 130 13.85 3.38 20.06
CA ILE A 130 13.79 3.03 18.63
C ILE A 130 13.92 4.30 17.77
N CYS A 131 13.19 5.35 18.11
CA CYS A 131 13.28 6.62 17.38
C CYS A 131 14.71 7.16 17.37
N LYS A 132 15.40 7.16 18.53
CA LYS A 132 16.79 7.61 18.64
C LYS A 132 17.78 6.72 17.88
N ASP A 133 17.60 5.40 17.95
CA ASP A 133 18.51 4.44 17.30
C ASP A 133 18.51 4.61 15.78
N TYR A 134 17.36 4.94 15.18
CA TYR A 134 17.18 5.04 13.74
C TYR A 134 17.05 6.48 13.19
N GLU A 135 17.10 7.52 14.03
CA GLU A 135 16.90 8.94 13.63
C GLU A 135 17.89 9.40 12.53
N ASN A 136 19.12 8.90 12.60
CA ASN A 136 20.19 9.26 11.67
C ASN A 136 20.29 8.33 10.46
N GLU A 137 19.49 7.25 10.44
CA GLU A 137 19.49 6.30 9.33
C GLU A 137 18.56 6.74 8.20
N ASN A 138 18.86 6.31 6.97
CA ASN A 138 17.99 6.53 5.82
C ASN A 138 16.89 5.45 5.76
N ILE A 139 16.08 5.38 6.82
CA ILE A 139 15.03 4.38 7.01
C ILE A 139 13.74 5.04 7.47
N ALA A 140 12.59 4.49 7.07
CA ALA A 140 11.32 4.94 7.60
C ALA A 140 11.12 4.40 9.02
N ILE A 141 10.57 5.21 9.92
CA ILE A 141 10.23 4.81 11.29
C ILE A 141 8.71 4.88 11.41
N ILE A 142 8.07 3.74 11.66
CA ILE A 142 6.63 3.57 11.60
C ILE A 142 6.14 2.96 12.91
N HIS A 143 5.21 3.64 13.58
CA HIS A 143 4.53 3.13 14.77
C HIS A 143 3.18 2.54 14.37
N SER A 144 3.03 1.23 14.55
CA SER A 144 1.75 0.52 14.36
C SER A 144 0.98 0.46 15.69
N PRO A 145 -0.37 0.48 15.65
CA PRO A 145 -1.19 0.41 16.86
C PRO A 145 -1.06 -0.93 17.60
N HIS A 146 -0.73 -2.00 16.89
CA HIS A 146 -0.42 -3.32 17.43
C HIS A 146 0.63 -4.02 16.55
N GLU A 147 1.38 -4.98 17.09
CA GLU A 147 2.41 -5.71 16.33
C GLU A 147 1.85 -6.42 15.10
N SER A 148 0.64 -6.98 15.21
CA SER A 148 -0.02 -7.71 14.12
C SER A 148 -0.34 -6.85 12.90
N ASP A 149 -0.41 -5.53 13.10
CA ASP A 149 -0.86 -4.57 12.09
C ASP A 149 0.31 -3.98 11.29
N TRP A 150 1.53 -4.49 11.51
CA TRP A 150 2.76 -3.98 10.91
C TRP A 150 2.66 -3.86 9.38
N MET A 151 2.01 -4.82 8.72
CA MET A 151 1.88 -4.85 7.26
C MET A 151 1.03 -3.67 6.78
N ILE A 152 -0.09 -3.41 7.44
CA ILE A 152 -0.98 -2.28 7.10
C ILE A 152 -0.27 -0.95 7.33
N ALA A 153 0.51 -0.87 8.41
CA ALA A 153 1.32 0.30 8.70
C ALA A 153 2.37 0.57 7.62
N VAL A 154 3.09 -0.47 7.16
CA VAL A 154 4.05 -0.36 6.05
C VAL A 154 3.34 0.01 4.75
N MET A 155 2.17 -0.56 4.47
CA MET A 155 1.42 -0.23 3.26
C MET A 155 0.97 1.24 3.24
N LYS A 156 0.52 1.80 4.39
CA LYS A 156 0.26 3.24 4.52
C LYS A 156 1.48 4.07 4.16
N TYR A 157 2.64 3.69 4.68
CA TYR A 157 3.90 4.36 4.36
C TYR A 157 4.22 4.33 2.86
N LEU A 158 4.07 3.19 2.19
CA LEU A 158 4.29 3.08 0.74
C LEU A 158 3.33 3.96 -0.06
N SER A 159 2.03 3.95 0.28
CA SER A 159 1.03 4.81 -0.36
C SER A 159 1.35 6.31 -0.20
N GLU A 160 1.84 6.71 0.98
CA GLU A 160 2.29 8.08 1.20
C GLU A 160 3.57 8.44 0.44
N CYS A 161 4.46 7.47 0.20
CA CYS A 161 5.66 7.67 -0.61
C CYS A 161 5.30 7.88 -2.08
N ASP A 162 4.41 7.07 -2.63
CA ASP A 162 3.98 7.21 -4.02
C ASP A 162 3.24 8.54 -4.27
N ARG A 163 2.55 9.06 -3.26
CA ARG A 163 1.97 10.41 -3.35
C ARG A 163 3.04 11.50 -3.42
N ALA A 164 4.16 11.31 -2.74
CA ALA A 164 5.27 12.26 -2.74
C ALA A 164 6.19 12.11 -3.96
N PHE A 165 6.27 10.89 -4.51
CA PHE A 165 7.14 10.50 -5.60
C PHE A 165 6.39 9.58 -6.59
N PRO A 166 5.43 10.14 -7.34
CA PRO A 166 4.67 9.36 -8.31
C PRO A 166 5.60 8.83 -9.40
N ASP A 167 5.46 7.53 -9.73
CA ASP A 167 6.24 6.94 -10.81
C ASP A 167 5.67 7.29 -12.18
N THR A 168 6.50 7.33 -13.23
CA THR A 168 6.10 7.81 -14.56
C THR A 168 4.96 7.00 -15.18
N VAL A 169 4.88 5.69 -14.90
CA VAL A 169 3.79 4.83 -15.39
C VAL A 169 2.50 5.18 -14.67
N GLN A 170 2.55 5.33 -13.35
CA GLN A 170 1.42 5.80 -12.54
C GLN A 170 0.99 7.22 -12.91
N GLU A 171 1.92 8.12 -13.24
CA GLU A 171 1.60 9.47 -13.70
C GLU A 171 0.91 9.45 -15.06
N THR A 172 1.46 8.73 -16.04
CA THR A 172 0.83 8.59 -17.37
C THR A 172 -0.57 8.00 -17.24
N PHE A 173 -0.73 6.96 -16.42
CA PHE A 173 -2.02 6.37 -16.13
C PHE A 173 -2.98 7.38 -15.45
N SER A 174 -2.49 8.18 -14.50
CA SER A 174 -3.30 9.18 -13.80
C SER A 174 -3.68 10.38 -14.67
N ARG A 175 -2.86 10.76 -15.65
CA ARG A 175 -3.12 11.89 -16.58
C ARG A 175 -4.15 11.56 -17.64
N ASN A 176 -4.22 10.30 -18.07
CA ASN A 176 -5.25 9.83 -19.00
C ASN A 176 -6.62 9.64 -18.29
N PHE A 177 -6.68 9.87 -16.98
CA PHE A 177 -7.90 9.94 -16.19
C PHE A 177 -8.37 11.40 -16.05
N SER A 178 -9.59 11.72 -16.47
CA SER A 178 -10.22 13.00 -16.10
C SER A 178 -10.60 12.99 -14.61
N PRO A 179 -10.26 14.03 -13.82
CA PRO A 179 -10.43 14.01 -12.38
C PRO A 179 -11.86 14.40 -12.00
N HIS A 180 -12.79 13.43 -12.01
CA HIS A 180 -14.09 13.60 -11.39
C HIS A 180 -14.37 12.45 -10.42
N GLY A 181 -14.38 12.78 -9.13
CA GLY A 181 -14.80 11.87 -8.04
C GLY A 181 -13.63 11.18 -7.35
N GLY A 182 -13.44 11.50 -6.07
CA GLY A 182 -12.38 10.94 -5.23
C GLY A 182 -12.42 9.42 -5.20
N PHE A 183 -11.37 8.82 -5.74
CA PHE A 183 -11.09 7.40 -5.62
C PHE A 183 -10.59 7.19 -4.16
N LEU A 184 -11.52 7.16 -3.20
CA LEU A 184 -11.39 6.57 -1.88
C LEU A 184 -12.76 5.97 -1.55
N THR A 185 -13.12 4.90 -2.24
CA THR A 185 -14.24 4.05 -1.82
C THR A 185 -13.67 2.87 -1.06
N LEU A 186 -13.52 3.09 0.23
CA LEU A 186 -13.53 2.08 1.25
C LEU A 186 -14.96 1.48 1.23
N GLU A 187 -15.21 0.52 0.32
CA GLU A 187 -16.54 -0.08 0.16
C GLU A 187 -16.84 -1.02 1.33
N ARG A 188 -17.86 -0.66 2.12
CA ARG A 188 -18.49 -1.61 3.06
C ARG A 188 -19.01 -2.82 2.27
N PRO A 189 -18.86 -4.06 2.77
CA PRO A 189 -19.55 -5.21 2.24
C PRO A 189 -21.06 -4.92 2.17
N SER A 190 -21.63 -5.07 0.98
CA SER A 190 -23.06 -4.92 0.73
C SER A 190 -23.82 -5.97 1.53
N SER A 191 -24.60 -5.53 2.51
CA SER A 191 -25.60 -6.33 3.21
C SER A 191 -26.83 -6.55 2.33
N SER A 192 -26.67 -7.28 1.22
CA SER A 192 -27.81 -7.70 0.41
C SER A 192 -27.40 -8.78 -0.58
N GLN A 193 -27.47 -10.03 -0.12
CA GLN A 193 -27.99 -11.15 -0.90
C GLN A 193 -28.15 -12.37 0.01
N LEU A 194 -29.27 -12.41 0.73
CA LEU A 194 -29.94 -13.65 1.11
C LEU A 194 -31.41 -13.41 0.75
N ASN A 195 -31.80 -13.92 -0.42
CA ASN A 195 -33.16 -14.39 -0.65
C ASN A 195 -33.28 -15.78 -0.03
#